data_AF-A0A7C5SUH8-F1
#
_entry.id   AF-A0A7C5SUH8-F1
#
_cell.length_a   1.000
_cell.length_b   1.000
_cell.length_c   1.000
_cell.angle_alpha   90.00
_cell.angle_beta   90.00
_cell.angle_gamma   90.00
#
_symmetry.space_group_name_H-M   'P 1'
#
loop_
_entity.id
_entity.type
_entity.pdbx_description
1 polymer ?
#
loop_
_entity_poly.entity_id
_entity_poly.type
_entity_poly.pdbx_seq_one_letter_code
_entity_poly.pdbx_strand_id
1 'polypeptide(L)' 'MENRKMTHKDVAKKYFRMSDSLLGYVSKNQIYSEMASKIPFIYVDSKGNMHEIKSFNDLEKVVNDVVSYIRHNKEK' A
#
# COMPACT_ATOMS: atom_id res chain seq x y z
N MET A 1 3.35 -22.16 -6.58
CA MET A 1 2.67 -21.00 -5.99
C MET A 1 3.39 -19.77 -6.50
N GLU A 2 2.74 -18.98 -7.35
CA GLU A 2 3.30 -17.74 -7.87
C GLU A 2 3.41 -16.76 -6.71
N ASN A 3 4.63 -16.42 -6.29
CA ASN A 3 4.85 -15.45 -5.21
C ASN A 3 4.25 -14.11 -5.67
N ARG A 4 3.09 -13.74 -5.10
CA ARG A 4 2.42 -12.46 -5.38
C ARG A 4 3.29 -11.33 -4.83
N LYS A 5 4.23 -10.87 -5.65
CA LYS A 5 5.06 -9.71 -5.38
C LYS A 5 4.27 -8.45 -5.74
N MET A 6 4.19 -7.51 -4.83
CA MET A 6 3.44 -6.27 -5.03
C MET A 6 4.26 -5.09 -4.55
N THR A 7 4.31 -4.02 -5.34
CA THR A 7 5.07 -2.82 -5.02
C THR A 7 4.16 -1.73 -4.48
N HIS A 8 4.74 -0.77 -3.74
CA HIS A 8 4.07 0.48 -3.36
C HIS A 8 3.35 1.15 -4.56
N LYS A 9 3.92 1.09 -5.77
CA LYS A 9 3.33 1.66 -7.00
C LYS A 9 2.08 0.90 -7.44
N ASP A 10 2.11 -0.42 -7.40
CA ASP A 10 0.97 -1.27 -7.81
C ASP A 10 -0.25 -1.00 -6.93
N VAL A 11 -0.01 -0.84 -5.63
CA VAL A 11 -1.06 -0.50 -4.67
C VAL A 11 -1.51 0.95 -4.90
N ALA A 12 -0.57 1.90 -4.95
CA ALA A 12 -0.86 3.32 -5.07
C ALA A 12 -1.61 3.71 -6.35
N LYS A 13 -1.39 3.01 -7.48
CA LYS A 13 -1.99 3.30 -8.79
C LYS A 13 -3.51 3.53 -8.72
N LYS A 14 -4.21 2.77 -7.88
CA LYS A 14 -5.67 2.84 -7.72
C LYS A 14 -6.13 4.07 -6.91
N TYR A 15 -5.25 4.61 -6.06
CA TYR A 15 -5.57 5.63 -5.09
C TYR A 15 -5.04 7.03 -5.48
N PHE A 16 -4.19 7.14 -6.52
CA PHE A 16 -3.68 8.44 -7.01
C PHE A 16 -4.77 9.43 -7.41
N ARG A 17 -5.91 8.94 -7.92
CA ARG A 17 -7.05 9.79 -8.34
C ARG A 17 -7.93 10.26 -7.18
N MET A 18 -7.73 9.76 -5.97
CA MET A 18 -8.50 10.18 -4.81
C MET A 18 -8.06 11.58 -4.36
N SER A 19 -8.98 12.45 -3.92
CA SER A 19 -8.62 13.76 -3.38
C SER A 19 -7.79 13.62 -2.08
N ASP A 20 -6.97 14.63 -1.75
CA ASP A 20 -6.13 14.57 -0.54
C ASP A 20 -6.96 14.49 0.75
N SER A 21 -8.16 15.06 0.73
CA SER A 21 -9.16 14.93 1.80
C SER A 21 -9.61 13.48 2.02
N LEU A 22 -9.63 12.65 0.96
CA LEU A 22 -10.03 11.24 1.03
C LEU A 22 -8.85 10.29 1.28
N LEU A 23 -7.64 10.70 0.91
CA LEU A 23 -6.37 9.98 1.16
C LEU A 23 -6.03 9.77 2.62
N GLY A 24 -6.69 10.51 3.52
CA GLY A 24 -6.61 10.28 4.95
C GLY A 24 -7.28 8.95 5.35
N TYR A 25 -8.43 9.05 6.00
CA TYR A 25 -9.04 7.92 6.69
C TYR A 25 -9.68 6.88 5.73
N VAL A 26 -10.32 7.35 4.67
CA VAL A 26 -11.08 6.49 3.74
C VAL A 26 -10.14 5.62 2.91
N SER A 27 -9.08 6.20 2.35
CA SER A 27 -8.09 5.45 1.58
C SER A 27 -7.30 4.46 2.44
N LYS A 28 -6.98 4.79 3.70
CA LYS A 28 -6.28 3.85 4.60
C LYS A 28 -7.07 2.56 4.82
N ASN A 29 -8.35 2.67 5.16
CA ASN A 29 -9.21 1.50 5.41
C ASN A 29 -9.42 0.66 4.15
N GLN A 30 -9.53 1.30 2.98
CA GLN A 30 -9.65 0.62 1.69
C GLN A 30 -8.36 -0.14 1.33
N ILE A 31 -7.19 0.50 1.46
CA ILE A 31 -5.90 -0.16 1.26
C ILE A 31 -5.78 -1.34 2.24
N TYR A 32 -6.10 -1.12 3.52
CA TYR A 32 -6.03 -2.19 4.53
C TYR A 32 -6.87 -3.40 4.14
N SER A 33 -8.14 -3.17 3.78
CA SER A 33 -9.08 -4.24 3.41
C SER A 33 -8.66 -4.97 2.14
N GLU A 34 -8.19 -4.25 1.13
CA GLU A 34 -7.71 -4.85 -0.12
C GLU A 34 -6.48 -5.73 0.14
N MET A 35 -5.51 -5.23 0.91
CA MET A 35 -4.24 -5.91 1.16
C MET A 35 -4.41 -7.09 2.11
N ALA A 36 -5.32 -7.00 3.07
CA ALA A 36 -5.69 -8.11 3.95
C ALA A 36 -6.16 -9.34 3.19
N SER A 37 -6.97 -9.15 2.14
CA SER A 37 -7.46 -10.26 1.30
C SER A 37 -6.37 -11.00 0.52
N LYS A 38 -5.15 -10.43 0.47
CA LYS A 38 -4.02 -10.92 -0.31
C LYS A 38 -2.92 -11.56 0.55
N ILE A 39 -3.06 -11.57 1.87
CA ILE A 39 -2.11 -12.27 2.76
C ILE A 39 -2.13 -13.78 2.44
N PRO A 40 -0.97 -14.45 2.34
CA PRO A 40 0.39 -13.91 2.44
C PRO A 40 0.91 -13.37 1.09
N PHE A 41 1.74 -12.32 1.12
CA PHE A 41 2.36 -11.76 -0.08
C PHE A 41 3.72 -11.10 0.21
N ILE A 42 4.50 -10.85 -0.85
CA ILE A 42 5.77 -10.10 -0.75
C ILE A 42 5.50 -8.65 -1.14
N TYR A 43 5.78 -7.72 -0.23
CA TYR A 43 5.69 -6.29 -0.47
C TYR A 43 7.05 -5.69 -0.80
N VAL A 44 7.13 -4.81 -1.79
CA VAL A 44 8.31 -3.99 -2.05
C VAL A 44 8.00 -2.52 -1.75
N ASP A 45 8.66 -2.00 -0.72
CA ASP A 45 8.43 -0.63 -0.24
C ASP A 45 8.98 0.44 -1.21
N SER A 46 8.71 1.70 -0.91
CA SER A 46 9.18 2.87 -1.67
C SER A 46 10.72 2.98 -1.76
N LYS A 47 11.45 2.34 -0.84
CA LYS A 47 12.92 2.30 -0.79
C LYS A 47 13.50 1.08 -1.52
N GLY A 48 12.66 0.17 -2.01
CA GLY A 48 13.06 -1.05 -2.70
C GLY A 48 13.30 -2.25 -1.78
N ASN A 49 13.03 -2.16 -0.48
CA ASN A 49 13.19 -3.30 0.43
C ASN A 49 12.00 -4.26 0.29
N MET A 50 12.29 -5.56 0.41
CA MET A 50 11.28 -6.61 0.37
C MET A 50 10.83 -6.97 1.78
N HIS A 51 9.51 -7.03 1.98
CA HIS A 51 8.87 -7.41 3.24
C HIS A 51 7.93 -8.58 2.98
N GLU A 52 8.04 -9.62 3.79
CA GLU A 52 7.09 -10.73 3.74
C GLU A 52 5.91 -10.43 4.67
N ILE A 53 4.74 -10.23 4.09
CA ILE A 53 3.53 -9.86 4.83
C ILE A 53 2.76 -11.14 5.16
N LYS A 54 2.75 -11.49 6.45
CA LYS A 54 2.10 -12.72 6.97
C LYS A 54 0.91 -12.43 7.85
N SER A 55 0.79 -11.21 8.35
CA SER A 55 -0.21 -10.83 9.33
C SER A 55 -0.77 -9.43 9.10
N PHE A 56 -1.89 -9.13 9.77
CA PHE A 56 -2.46 -7.79 9.77
C PHE A 56 -1.51 -6.74 10.36
N ASN A 57 -0.68 -7.10 11.35
CA ASN A 57 0.31 -6.17 11.92
C ASN A 57 1.34 -5.72 10.88
N ASP A 58 1.68 -6.58 9.91
CA ASP A 58 2.62 -6.23 8.85
C ASP A 58 2.01 -5.24 7.83
N LEU A 59 0.68 -5.20 7.71
CA LEU A 59 -0.03 -4.32 6.78
C LEU A 59 0.06 -2.84 7.15
N GLU A 60 0.20 -2.50 8.43
CA GLU A 60 0.31 -1.10 8.84
C GLU A 60 1.48 -0.40 8.16
N LYS A 61 2.61 -1.10 8.01
CA LYS A 61 3.80 -0.60 7.30
C LYS A 61 3.51 -0.37 5.82
N VAL A 62 2.80 -1.31 5.17
CA VAL A 62 2.40 -1.21 3.76
C VAL A 62 1.50 0.00 3.53
N VAL A 63 0.46 0.15 4.36
CA VAL A 63 -0.52 1.23 4.23
C VAL A 63 0.14 2.59 4.43
N ASN A 64 0.98 2.72 5.45
CA ASN A 64 1.69 3.98 5.73
C ASN A 64 2.68 4.34 4.61
N ASP A 65 3.41 3.37 4.06
CA ASP A 65 4.32 3.57 2.93
C ASP A 65 3.57 4.01 1.66
N VAL A 66 2.47 3.34 1.31
CA VAL A 66 1.63 3.67 0.13
C VAL A 66 1.03 5.07 0.26
N VAL A 67 0.44 5.41 1.40
CA VAL A 67 -0.15 6.75 1.64
C VAL A 67 0.93 7.83 1.56
N SER A 68 2.10 7.58 2.15
CA SER A 68 3.22 8.51 2.09
C SER A 68 3.70 8.72 0.65
N TYR A 69 3.82 7.63 -0.12
CA TYR A 69 4.20 7.69 -1.53
C TYR A 69 3.21 8.50 -2.37
N ILE A 70 1.90 8.29 -2.21
CA ILE A 70 0.88 9.03 -2.96
C ILE A 70 0.96 10.54 -2.66
N ARG A 71 1.05 10.91 -1.38
CA ARG A 71 1.14 12.32 -0.96
C ARG A 71 2.32 13.03 -1.61
N HIS A 72 3.51 12.44 -1.55
CA HIS A 72 4.72 13.04 -2.12
C HIS A 72 4.73 13.12 -3.65
N ASN A 73 3.93 12.30 -4.35
CA ASN A 73 3.90 12.25 -5.82
C ASN A 73 2.70 12.97 -6.43
N LYS A 74 1.82 13.55 -5.60
CA LYS A 74 0.71 14.41 -6.06
C LYS A 74 1.08 15.88 -6.18
N GLU A 75 2.09 16.32 -5.43
CA GLU A 75 2.58 17.71 -5.46
C GLU A 75 3.54 17.98 -6.63
N LYS A 76 3.68 17.04 -7.56
CA LYS A 76 4.47 17.14 -8.79
C LYS A 76 3.58 17.00 -10.01
#